data_AF-A0A7W3J9E7-F1
#
_entry.id   AF-A0A7W3J9E7-F1
#
_cell.length_a   1.000
_cell.length_b   1.000
_cell.length_c   1.000
_cell.angle_alpha   90.00
_cell.angle_beta   90.00
_cell.angle_gamma   90.00
#
_symmetry.space_group_name_H-M   'P 1'
#
loop_
_entity.id
_entity.type
_entity.pdbx_description
1 polymer ?
#
loop_
_entity_poly.entity_id
_entity_poly.type
_entity_poly.pdbx_seq_one_letter_code
_entity_poly.pdbx_strand_id
1 'polypeptide(L)'
;MLKCVIHPYLTIPAIVDATRGYLDTHGRQGTDEPSPAVPVWASHDSWILMDLVRGLTMGEYLARRAAAQPPPPAREIQRPVDTPALRDLGGALLTALAELERDRQRHDDLTPSNIIVQDEPSGQIRLRFVDLGVNHLHARSITGQGQGEGVFAAPEVRRDGVGHPLADLYSLGALLVAIAGVPHTTDGTVPDQFYVVSVGLARLLEDLTDADPARRLLVTPVDPARPTFEQVGRVLRDEVAILEQDGRERPRGAWQRLRDLSPGAGTVARQHRMVRTRSAQVRDAAGAAHLRQARRLRRWAWLFAVLIWSATALVITWWSRDLGLSWQAKWFEMADEVFGRSGAGLVFLDDVRAADYPVPDPWGNLPVRLVTLTFALVSARLYLNVFAELSTVWAMPRDRRDRLRALAAEVGLRSLAILPPLYVVLPTLVQRDWWPLFTLVGHVTFAVAVQACLWFAWATNARARAAGLSSVPRGEIATLGRLAAWQPTVAVYLVPIIGIGTLLSLGLVQDVLVYASFVSLINLGIFYPKSAGTDAPYIRAGMNRAALAAERLEHLDPNQCRK
;
A
#
# COMPACT_ATOMS: atom_id res chain seq x y z
N MET A 1 -24.59 5.28 -37.75
CA MET A 1 -23.78 4.07 -37.98
C MET A 1 -24.69 2.86 -37.87
N LEU A 2 -24.52 1.88 -38.76
CA LEU A 2 -25.23 0.60 -38.67
C LEU A 2 -24.31 -0.44 -38.03
N LYS A 3 -24.66 -0.94 -36.84
CA LYS A 3 -23.99 -2.06 -36.19
C LYS A 3 -24.67 -3.35 -36.63
N CYS A 4 -23.95 -4.24 -37.28
CA CYS A 4 -24.49 -5.50 -37.79
C CYS A 4 -24.04 -6.70 -36.95
N VAL A 5 -24.95 -7.65 -36.72
CA VAL A 5 -24.65 -8.94 -36.09
C VAL A 5 -24.07 -9.88 -37.15
N ILE A 6 -22.89 -10.44 -36.91
CA ILE A 6 -22.21 -11.32 -37.86
C ILE A 6 -22.79 -12.75 -37.87
N HIS A 7 -22.63 -13.45 -39.00
CA HIS A 7 -23.41 -14.63 -39.40
C HIS A 7 -23.36 -15.88 -38.49
N PRO A 8 -22.42 -16.16 -37.56
CA PRO A 8 -22.67 -17.22 -36.57
C PRO A 8 -23.64 -16.78 -35.46
N TYR A 9 -23.68 -15.49 -35.09
CA TYR A 9 -24.45 -15.01 -33.93
C TYR A 9 -25.93 -14.79 -34.23
N LEU A 10 -26.30 -14.63 -35.50
CA LEU A 10 -27.70 -14.61 -35.94
C LEU A 10 -28.45 -15.92 -35.66
N THR A 11 -27.72 -17.01 -35.39
CA THR A 11 -28.32 -18.30 -35.04
C THR A 11 -28.60 -18.45 -33.54
N ILE A 12 -28.20 -17.47 -32.72
CA ILE A 12 -28.37 -17.50 -31.27
C ILE A 12 -29.62 -16.67 -30.90
N PRO A 13 -30.74 -17.30 -30.48
CA PRO A 13 -32.00 -16.59 -30.25
C PRO A 13 -31.87 -15.44 -29.25
N ALA A 14 -31.13 -15.65 -28.16
CA ALA A 14 -30.89 -14.60 -27.15
C ALA A 14 -30.22 -13.34 -27.74
N ILE A 15 -29.28 -13.49 -28.68
CA ILE A 15 -28.62 -12.33 -29.32
C ILE A 15 -29.59 -11.65 -30.28
N VAL A 16 -30.34 -12.42 -31.07
CA VAL A 16 -31.33 -11.87 -32.01
C VAL A 16 -32.43 -11.10 -31.28
N ASP A 17 -32.97 -11.67 -30.21
CA ASP A 17 -34.04 -11.05 -29.41
C ASP A 17 -33.53 -9.80 -28.68
N ALA A 18 -32.32 -9.84 -28.11
CA ALA A 18 -31.68 -8.67 -27.51
C ALA A 18 -31.41 -7.57 -28.56
N THR A 19 -30.99 -7.95 -29.77
CA THR A 19 -30.75 -6.98 -30.86
C THR A 19 -32.05 -6.35 -31.32
N ARG A 20 -33.13 -7.15 -31.52
CA ARG A 20 -34.45 -6.65 -31.89
C ARG A 20 -35.00 -5.65 -30.89
N GLY A 21 -34.95 -5.97 -29.59
CA GLY A 21 -35.46 -5.14 -28.49
C GLY A 21 -34.51 -4.03 -28.02
N TYR A 22 -33.39 -3.80 -28.70
CA TYR A 22 -32.36 -2.87 -28.24
C TYR A 22 -32.85 -1.41 -28.15
N LEU A 23 -33.61 -0.93 -29.15
CA LEU A 23 -34.20 0.42 -29.12
C LEU A 23 -35.19 0.57 -27.95
N ASP A 24 -36.02 -0.45 -27.69
CA ASP A 24 -37.02 -0.38 -26.61
C ASP A 24 -36.35 -0.34 -25.23
N THR A 25 -35.20 -1.00 -25.09
CA THR A 25 -34.48 -1.12 -23.82
C THR A 25 -33.52 0.04 -23.57
N HIS A 26 -32.80 0.49 -24.61
CA HIS A 26 -31.71 1.45 -24.50
C HIS A 26 -31.92 2.74 -25.31
N GLY A 27 -32.94 2.78 -26.16
CA GLY A 27 -33.29 3.96 -26.94
C GLY A 27 -33.81 5.08 -26.06
N ARG A 28 -33.43 6.31 -26.41
CA ARG A 28 -33.97 7.54 -25.83
C ARG A 28 -34.67 8.32 -26.92
N GLN A 29 -35.99 8.48 -26.79
CA GLN A 29 -36.74 9.40 -27.63
C GLN A 29 -36.85 10.75 -26.91
N GLY A 30 -36.31 11.82 -27.50
CA GLY A 30 -36.71 13.20 -27.20
C GLY A 30 -36.22 13.82 -25.89
N THR A 31 -35.12 13.35 -25.28
CA THR A 31 -34.52 14.03 -24.12
C THR A 31 -33.36 14.93 -24.56
N ASP A 32 -33.47 16.24 -24.34
CA ASP A 32 -32.40 17.24 -24.57
C ASP A 32 -31.23 17.11 -23.56
N GLU A 33 -31.35 16.22 -22.57
CA GLU A 33 -30.30 16.00 -21.57
C GLU A 33 -29.14 15.18 -22.14
N PRO A 34 -27.88 15.63 -21.92
CA PRO A 34 -26.70 14.92 -22.39
C PRO A 34 -26.52 13.61 -21.61
N SER A 35 -26.73 12.48 -22.29
CA SER A 35 -26.43 11.13 -21.78
C SER A 35 -25.05 10.66 -22.24
N PRO A 36 -24.34 9.82 -21.48
CA PRO A 36 -23.13 9.13 -21.95
C PRO A 36 -23.45 7.98 -22.91
N ALA A 37 -24.66 7.43 -22.88
CA ALA A 37 -25.09 6.37 -23.80
C ALA A 37 -25.33 6.94 -25.21
N VAL A 38 -25.01 6.13 -26.23
CA VAL A 38 -25.18 6.53 -27.62
C VAL A 38 -26.64 6.46 -28.05
N PRO A 39 -27.19 7.53 -28.67
CA PRO A 39 -28.56 7.52 -29.19
C PRO A 39 -28.78 6.38 -30.19
N VAL A 40 -29.88 5.65 -29.98
CA VAL A 40 -30.35 4.56 -30.83
C VAL A 40 -31.57 5.05 -31.60
N TRP A 41 -31.57 4.85 -32.91
CA TRP A 41 -32.62 5.30 -33.81
C TRP A 41 -33.56 4.16 -34.24
N ALA A 42 -33.01 2.97 -34.45
CA ALA A 42 -33.76 1.78 -34.84
C ALA A 42 -33.01 0.51 -34.46
N SER A 43 -33.74 -0.59 -34.25
CA SER A 43 -33.18 -1.91 -34.00
C SER A 43 -33.95 -2.99 -34.75
N HIS A 44 -33.25 -4.06 -35.12
CA HIS A 44 -33.76 -5.21 -35.87
C HIS A 44 -33.04 -6.48 -35.41
N ASP A 45 -33.50 -7.65 -35.84
CA ASP A 45 -32.94 -8.98 -35.57
C ASP A 45 -31.44 -9.13 -35.87
N SER A 46 -30.93 -8.30 -36.79
CA SER A 46 -29.59 -8.43 -37.36
C SER A 46 -28.77 -7.14 -37.34
N TRP A 47 -29.36 -6.02 -36.92
CA TRP A 47 -28.66 -4.74 -36.90
C TRP A 47 -29.28 -3.73 -35.94
N ILE A 48 -28.47 -2.76 -35.52
CA ILE A 48 -28.89 -1.60 -34.73
C ILE A 48 -28.38 -0.34 -35.43
N LEU A 49 -29.27 0.64 -35.62
CA LEU A 49 -28.94 1.96 -36.14
C LEU A 49 -28.78 2.93 -34.96
N MET A 50 -27.59 3.51 -34.83
CA MET A 50 -27.23 4.42 -33.73
C MET A 50 -26.33 5.55 -34.22
N ASP A 51 -26.09 6.55 -33.37
CA ASP A 51 -25.13 7.61 -33.68
C ASP A 51 -23.70 7.06 -33.84
N LEU A 52 -22.96 7.63 -34.80
CA LEU A 52 -21.53 7.34 -34.92
C LEU A 52 -20.77 8.17 -33.89
N VAL A 53 -20.22 7.53 -32.87
CA VAL A 53 -19.28 8.18 -31.97
C VAL A 53 -17.88 8.10 -32.57
N ARG A 54 -17.28 9.27 -32.84
CA ARG A 54 -15.89 9.36 -33.28
C ARG A 54 -14.96 9.35 -32.07
N GLY A 55 -13.89 8.57 -32.11
CA GLY A 55 -12.88 8.49 -31.06
C GLY A 55 -12.11 7.17 -31.13
N LEU A 56 -11.20 6.98 -30.18
CA LEU A 56 -10.59 5.68 -29.92
C LEU A 56 -11.41 4.93 -28.88
N THR A 57 -11.46 3.61 -28.96
CA THR A 57 -11.89 2.82 -27.80
C THR A 57 -10.93 3.06 -26.64
N MET A 58 -11.39 2.89 -25.40
CA MET A 58 -10.53 3.01 -24.22
C MET A 58 -9.39 2.00 -24.28
N GLY A 59 -9.63 0.79 -24.83
CA GLY A 59 -8.58 -0.20 -25.07
C GLY A 59 -7.46 0.32 -25.97
N GLU A 60 -7.81 0.90 -27.12
CA GLU A 60 -6.84 1.52 -28.04
C GLU A 60 -6.13 2.71 -27.41
N TYR A 61 -6.87 3.56 -26.68
CA TYR A 61 -6.32 4.72 -25.98
C TYR A 61 -5.27 4.30 -24.94
N LEU A 62 -5.59 3.30 -24.10
CA LEU A 62 -4.68 2.76 -23.09
C LEU A 62 -3.48 2.07 -23.72
N ALA A 63 -3.65 1.33 -24.82
CA ALA A 63 -2.56 0.69 -25.55
C ALA A 63 -1.59 1.73 -26.13
N ARG A 64 -2.12 2.79 -26.75
CA ARG A 64 -1.33 3.91 -27.29
C ARG A 64 -0.56 4.63 -26.18
N ARG A 65 -1.19 4.83 -25.02
CA ARG A 65 -0.54 5.44 -23.85
C ARG A 65 0.57 4.55 -23.30
N ALA A 66 0.33 3.25 -23.17
CA ALA A 66 1.32 2.28 -22.70
C ALA A 66 2.53 2.21 -23.65
N ALA A 67 2.31 2.28 -24.97
CA ALA A 67 3.38 2.30 -25.96
C ALA A 67 4.27 3.56 -25.88
N ALA A 68 3.74 4.67 -25.35
CA ALA A 68 4.51 5.90 -25.13
C ALA A 68 5.28 5.91 -23.80
N GLN A 69 5.02 4.95 -22.91
CA GLN A 69 5.69 4.84 -21.61
C GLN A 69 7.00 4.04 -21.72
N PRO A 70 7.97 4.29 -20.83
CA PRO A 70 9.19 3.49 -20.76
C PRO A 70 8.86 2.01 -20.48
N PRO A 71 9.75 1.08 -20.85
CA PRO A 71 9.55 -0.34 -20.61
C PRO A 71 9.29 -0.61 -19.11
N PRO A 72 8.44 -1.60 -18.80
CA PRO A 72 8.10 -1.90 -17.41
C PRO A 72 9.36 -2.31 -16.63
N PRO A 73 9.41 -2.00 -15.32
CA PRO A 73 10.54 -2.38 -14.50
C PRO A 73 10.65 -3.91 -14.35
N ALA A 74 11.87 -4.42 -14.15
CA ALA A 74 12.11 -5.85 -13.95
C ALA A 74 11.38 -6.44 -12.73
N ARG A 75 11.05 -5.61 -11.74
CA ARG A 75 10.28 -6.01 -10.56
C ARG A 75 8.89 -5.40 -10.65
N GLU A 76 7.88 -6.24 -10.77
CA GLU A 76 6.49 -5.82 -10.98
C GLU A 76 5.96 -4.91 -9.87
N ILE A 77 6.36 -5.17 -8.61
CA ILE A 77 5.97 -4.34 -7.46
C ILE A 77 6.49 -2.89 -7.53
N GLN A 78 7.48 -2.64 -8.39
CA GLN A 78 8.05 -1.30 -8.62
C GLN A 78 7.37 -0.58 -9.79
N ARG A 79 6.44 -1.24 -10.49
CA ARG A 79 5.67 -0.63 -11.57
C ARG A 79 4.90 0.56 -11.01
N PRO A 80 5.07 1.76 -11.58
CA PRO A 80 4.32 2.93 -11.12
C PRO A 80 2.84 2.76 -11.46
N VAL A 81 1.99 3.30 -10.58
CA VAL A 81 0.57 3.49 -10.84
C VAL A 81 0.42 4.80 -11.61
N ASP A 82 -0.30 4.80 -12.74
CA ASP A 82 -0.53 5.99 -13.57
C ASP A 82 -1.62 6.88 -12.92
N THR A 83 -1.24 7.64 -11.91
CA THR A 83 -2.17 8.53 -11.18
C THR A 83 -2.75 9.63 -12.06
N PRO A 84 -2.03 10.25 -13.02
CA PRO A 84 -2.65 11.16 -13.98
C PRO A 84 -3.78 10.50 -14.78
N ALA A 85 -3.59 9.27 -15.26
CA ALA A 85 -4.66 8.53 -15.94
C ALA A 85 -5.84 8.23 -15.00
N LEU A 86 -5.58 7.83 -13.76
CA LEU A 86 -6.65 7.62 -12.77
C LEU A 86 -7.46 8.91 -12.49
N ARG A 87 -6.79 10.07 -12.41
CA ARG A 87 -7.45 11.35 -12.22
C ARG A 87 -8.33 11.70 -13.41
N ASP A 88 -7.76 11.63 -14.62
CA ASP A 88 -8.39 12.18 -15.82
C ASP A 88 -9.39 11.18 -16.43
N LEU A 89 -8.95 9.96 -16.77
CA LEU A 89 -9.81 8.91 -17.33
C LEU A 89 -10.71 8.28 -16.27
N GLY A 90 -10.17 7.96 -15.09
CA GLY A 90 -10.98 7.38 -14.00
C GLY A 90 -12.06 8.36 -13.51
N GLY A 91 -11.73 9.65 -13.44
CA GLY A 91 -12.69 10.71 -13.17
C GLY A 91 -13.78 10.84 -14.24
N ALA A 92 -13.40 10.83 -15.53
CA ALA A 92 -14.37 10.87 -16.64
C ALA A 92 -15.29 9.63 -16.66
N LEU A 93 -14.75 8.44 -16.37
CA LEU A 93 -15.51 7.19 -16.27
C LEU A 93 -16.57 7.25 -15.18
N LEU A 94 -16.21 7.71 -13.98
CA LEU A 94 -17.17 7.84 -12.89
C LEU A 94 -18.24 8.90 -13.13
N THR A 95 -17.88 10.00 -13.81
CA THR A 95 -18.85 11.01 -14.24
C THR A 95 -19.86 10.40 -15.22
N ALA A 96 -19.38 9.69 -16.25
CA ALA A 96 -20.24 9.02 -17.22
C ALA A 96 -21.12 7.95 -16.54
N LEU A 97 -20.58 7.12 -15.64
CA LEU A 97 -21.39 6.11 -14.93
C LEU A 97 -22.44 6.75 -14.01
N ALA A 98 -22.14 7.89 -13.37
CA ALA A 98 -23.10 8.62 -12.56
C ALA A 98 -24.24 9.22 -13.40
N GLU A 99 -23.94 9.69 -14.62
CA GLU A 99 -24.98 10.13 -15.56
C GLU A 99 -25.87 8.96 -16.01
N LEU A 100 -25.25 7.82 -16.35
CA LEU A 100 -25.99 6.60 -16.72
C LEU A 100 -26.90 6.09 -15.59
N GLU A 101 -26.42 6.14 -14.34
CA GLU A 101 -27.21 5.79 -13.15
C GLU A 101 -28.39 6.73 -12.93
N ARG A 102 -28.23 8.05 -13.16
CA ARG A 102 -29.33 9.03 -13.10
C ARG A 102 -30.39 8.76 -14.15
N ASP A 103 -29.96 8.30 -15.33
CA ASP A 103 -30.85 7.82 -16.40
C ASP A 103 -31.53 6.48 -16.08
N ARG A 104 -31.25 5.89 -14.89
CA ARG A 104 -31.70 4.56 -14.45
C ARG A 104 -31.32 3.45 -15.42
N GLN A 105 -30.24 3.65 -16.17
CA GLN A 105 -29.68 2.67 -17.07
C GLN A 105 -28.48 1.98 -16.41
N ARG A 106 -28.17 0.79 -16.93
CA ARG A 106 -26.98 0.01 -16.60
C ARG A 106 -26.28 -0.35 -17.88
N HIS A 107 -24.98 -0.57 -17.81
CA HIS A 107 -24.24 -1.01 -18.97
C HIS A 107 -24.22 -2.54 -19.07
N ASP A 108 -23.99 -3.26 -17.97
CA ASP A 108 -23.97 -4.73 -17.89
C ASP A 108 -22.85 -5.45 -18.70
N ASP A 109 -22.00 -4.71 -19.44
CA ASP A 109 -20.81 -5.22 -20.16
C ASP A 109 -19.73 -4.13 -20.30
N LEU A 110 -19.37 -3.50 -19.20
CA LEU A 110 -18.32 -2.47 -19.18
C LEU A 110 -16.95 -3.07 -19.48
N THR A 111 -16.45 -2.84 -20.69
CA THR A 111 -15.12 -3.26 -21.16
C THR A 111 -14.39 -2.11 -21.85
N PRO A 112 -13.05 -2.20 -22.02
CA PRO A 112 -12.31 -1.16 -22.74
C PRO A 112 -12.74 -0.97 -24.20
N SER A 113 -13.26 -1.99 -24.90
CA SER A 113 -13.78 -1.84 -26.26
C SER A 113 -15.15 -1.13 -26.32
N ASN A 114 -15.95 -1.23 -25.26
CA ASN A 114 -17.30 -0.67 -25.18
C ASN A 114 -17.33 0.80 -24.70
N ILE A 115 -16.18 1.41 -24.49
CA ILE A 115 -16.04 2.79 -24.06
C ILE A 115 -15.26 3.56 -25.11
N ILE A 116 -15.85 4.62 -25.67
CA ILE A 116 -15.17 5.50 -26.62
C ILE A 116 -14.70 6.75 -25.92
N VAL A 117 -13.41 7.07 -26.09
CA VAL A 117 -12.74 8.25 -25.55
C VAL A 117 -12.79 9.36 -26.58
N GLN A 118 -13.38 10.50 -26.19
CA GLN A 118 -13.45 11.72 -27.00
C GLN A 118 -12.67 12.83 -26.33
N ASP A 119 -11.74 13.43 -27.07
CA ASP A 119 -11.06 14.64 -26.64
C ASP A 119 -11.96 15.85 -26.98
N GLU A 120 -12.44 16.56 -25.95
CA GLU A 120 -13.19 17.79 -26.18
C GLU A 120 -12.25 18.96 -26.53
N PRO A 121 -12.73 19.97 -27.29
CA PRO A 121 -11.95 21.19 -27.56
C PRO A 121 -11.52 21.94 -26.28
N SER A 122 -12.25 21.74 -25.18
CA SER A 122 -11.95 22.26 -23.85
C SER A 122 -10.72 21.60 -23.20
N GLY A 123 -10.20 20.52 -23.79
CA GLY A 123 -9.16 19.66 -23.21
C GLY A 123 -9.69 18.66 -22.17
N GLN A 124 -11.01 18.61 -21.94
CA GLN A 124 -11.62 17.60 -21.08
C GLN A 124 -11.82 16.29 -21.85
N ILE A 125 -11.67 15.16 -21.15
CA ILE A 125 -11.97 13.85 -21.71
C ILE A 125 -13.45 13.55 -21.46
N ARG A 126 -14.19 13.28 -22.54
CA ARG A 126 -15.56 12.78 -22.47
C ARG A 126 -15.61 11.31 -22.88
N LEU A 127 -16.33 10.50 -22.12
CA LEU A 127 -16.51 9.09 -22.40
C LEU A 127 -17.94 8.82 -22.88
N ARG A 128 -18.06 7.94 -23.89
CA ARG A 128 -19.33 7.50 -24.45
C ARG A 128 -19.42 5.98 -24.37
N PHE A 129 -20.56 5.47 -23.91
CA PHE A 129 -20.82 4.05 -23.81
C PHE A 129 -21.49 3.53 -25.08
N VAL A 130 -20.90 2.52 -25.69
CA VAL A 130 -21.50 1.74 -26.78
C VAL A 130 -21.81 0.35 -26.26
N ASP A 131 -22.66 -0.39 -26.97
CA ASP A 131 -22.93 -1.80 -26.68
C ASP A 131 -23.41 -2.05 -25.24
N LEU A 132 -24.49 -1.37 -24.87
CA LEU A 132 -25.16 -1.62 -23.59
C LEU A 132 -25.85 -2.99 -23.61
N GLY A 133 -25.99 -3.57 -22.44
CA GLY A 133 -26.64 -4.86 -22.24
C GLY A 133 -25.65 -6.00 -22.06
N VAL A 134 -26.19 -7.17 -21.72
CA VAL A 134 -25.40 -8.34 -21.34
C VAL A 134 -24.79 -9.00 -22.56
N ASN A 135 -23.48 -9.20 -22.54
CA ASN A 135 -22.83 -9.99 -23.56
C ASN A 135 -22.99 -11.49 -23.30
N HIS A 136 -23.93 -12.10 -24.00
CA HIS A 136 -24.27 -13.53 -23.89
C HIS A 136 -23.15 -14.49 -24.32
N LEU A 137 -22.05 -14.00 -24.89
CA LEU A 137 -20.89 -14.83 -25.26
C LEU A 137 -20.03 -15.19 -24.06
N HIS A 138 -20.03 -14.38 -23.00
CA HIS A 138 -19.27 -14.66 -21.77
C HIS A 138 -19.72 -15.95 -21.07
N ALA A 139 -21.01 -16.30 -21.16
CA ALA A 139 -21.56 -17.53 -20.57
C ALA A 139 -21.23 -18.79 -21.38
N ARG A 140 -20.79 -18.64 -22.65
CA ARG A 140 -20.53 -19.76 -23.56
C ARG A 140 -19.04 -20.06 -23.76
N SER A 141 -18.13 -19.21 -23.28
CA SER A 141 -16.68 -19.49 -23.29
C SER A 141 -16.30 -20.49 -22.20
N ILE A 142 -16.62 -21.76 -22.43
CA ILE A 142 -16.37 -22.89 -21.50
C ILE A 142 -14.88 -23.30 -21.42
N THR A 143 -13.97 -22.68 -22.19
CA THR A 143 -12.57 -23.11 -22.25
C THR A 143 -11.59 -21.95 -22.23
N GLY A 144 -10.85 -21.82 -21.13
CA GLY A 144 -9.62 -21.03 -21.06
C GLY A 144 -9.70 -19.84 -20.10
N GLN A 145 -8.80 -19.83 -19.12
CA GLN A 145 -8.63 -18.76 -18.15
C GLN A 145 -8.55 -17.38 -18.81
N GLY A 146 -9.37 -16.43 -18.36
CA GLY A 146 -9.10 -14.98 -18.30
C GLY A 146 -8.27 -14.33 -19.41
N GLN A 147 -8.46 -14.69 -20.68
CA GLN A 147 -7.80 -14.01 -21.80
C GLN A 147 -8.79 -13.10 -22.53
N GLY A 148 -8.41 -11.84 -22.73
CA GLY A 148 -9.22 -10.81 -23.38
C GLY A 148 -10.09 -10.02 -22.39
N GLU A 149 -11.25 -9.55 -22.85
CA GLU A 149 -12.12 -8.63 -22.08
C GLU A 149 -12.92 -9.31 -20.95
N GLY A 150 -12.89 -10.64 -20.87
CA GLY A 150 -13.58 -11.40 -19.82
C GLY A 150 -13.05 -11.16 -18.39
N VAL A 151 -11.94 -10.43 -18.22
CA VAL A 151 -11.45 -9.99 -16.90
C VAL A 151 -12.25 -8.83 -16.33
N PHE A 152 -12.92 -8.04 -17.19
CA PHE A 152 -13.75 -6.91 -16.79
C PHE A 152 -15.19 -7.32 -16.46
N ALA A 153 -15.65 -8.45 -17.03
CA ALA A 153 -16.99 -8.97 -16.74
C ALA A 153 -17.06 -9.58 -15.33
N ALA A 154 -18.09 -9.20 -14.58
CA ALA A 154 -18.32 -9.68 -13.22
C ALA A 154 -18.50 -11.21 -13.18
N PRO A 155 -18.01 -11.91 -12.14
CA PRO A 155 -18.06 -13.39 -12.08
C PRO A 155 -19.47 -13.97 -12.22
N GLU A 156 -20.48 -13.33 -11.62
CA GLU A 156 -21.88 -13.73 -11.70
C GLU A 156 -22.46 -13.53 -13.10
N VAL A 157 -22.09 -12.46 -13.81
CA VAL A 157 -22.55 -12.21 -15.19
C VAL A 157 -21.95 -13.23 -16.14
N ARG A 158 -20.67 -13.57 -15.98
CA ARG A 158 -20.02 -14.63 -16.77
C ARG A 158 -20.63 -16.00 -16.52
N ARG A 159 -21.02 -16.29 -15.27
CA ARG A 159 -21.60 -17.59 -14.90
C ARG A 159 -23.04 -17.74 -15.39
N ASP A 160 -23.86 -16.72 -15.16
CA ASP A 160 -25.30 -16.82 -15.33
C ASP A 160 -25.77 -16.27 -16.69
N GLY A 161 -24.94 -15.46 -17.37
CA GLY A 161 -25.28 -14.84 -18.66
C GLY A 161 -26.39 -13.79 -18.56
N VAL A 162 -26.62 -13.27 -17.36
CA VAL A 162 -27.67 -12.29 -17.02
C VAL A 162 -27.02 -11.13 -16.27
N GLY A 163 -27.50 -9.91 -16.53
CA GLY A 163 -27.02 -8.68 -15.91
C GLY A 163 -27.36 -8.63 -14.42
N HIS A 164 -26.49 -8.02 -13.63
CA HIS A 164 -26.65 -7.93 -12.18
C HIS A 164 -26.54 -6.47 -11.74
N PRO A 165 -27.38 -5.96 -10.80
CA PRO A 165 -27.37 -4.54 -10.42
C PRO A 165 -26.00 -4.01 -9.96
N LEU A 166 -25.14 -4.89 -9.45
CA LEU A 166 -23.82 -4.55 -8.94
C LEU A 166 -22.68 -4.96 -9.90
N ALA A 167 -22.99 -5.48 -11.10
CA ALA A 167 -21.99 -5.94 -12.07
C ALA A 167 -21.09 -4.78 -12.53
N ASP A 168 -21.67 -3.63 -12.83
CA ASP A 168 -20.95 -2.44 -13.29
C ASP A 168 -19.92 -1.94 -12.25
N LEU A 169 -20.13 -2.19 -10.95
CA LEU A 169 -19.14 -1.87 -9.90
C LEU A 169 -17.88 -2.74 -10.01
N TYR A 170 -18.04 -4.03 -10.29
CA TYR A 170 -16.90 -4.92 -10.51
C TYR A 170 -16.12 -4.48 -11.74
N SER A 171 -16.82 -4.24 -12.85
CA SER A 171 -16.21 -3.81 -14.10
C SER A 171 -15.51 -2.47 -13.96
N LEU A 172 -16.09 -1.52 -13.22
CA LEU A 172 -15.44 -0.26 -12.84
C LEU A 172 -14.12 -0.53 -12.10
N GLY A 173 -14.11 -1.40 -11.08
CA GLY A 173 -12.89 -1.73 -10.36
C GLY A 173 -11.80 -2.32 -11.28
N ALA A 174 -12.19 -3.23 -12.17
CA ALA A 174 -11.28 -3.81 -13.17
C ALA A 174 -10.77 -2.76 -14.18
N LEU A 175 -11.62 -1.82 -14.62
CA LEU A 175 -11.23 -0.71 -15.49
C LEU A 175 -10.28 0.26 -14.80
N LEU A 176 -10.49 0.57 -13.53
CA LEU A 176 -9.57 1.42 -12.76
C LEU A 176 -8.17 0.80 -12.64
N VAL A 177 -8.08 -0.53 -12.50
CA VAL A 177 -6.79 -1.24 -12.56
C VAL A 177 -6.13 -1.10 -13.93
N ALA A 178 -6.88 -1.23 -15.02
CA ALA A 178 -6.36 -1.03 -16.38
C ALA A 178 -5.90 0.41 -16.63
N ILE A 179 -6.71 1.39 -16.22
CA ILE A 179 -6.43 2.83 -16.34
C ILE A 179 -5.15 3.20 -15.58
N ALA A 180 -4.92 2.57 -14.43
CA ALA A 180 -3.69 2.72 -13.65
C ALA A 180 -2.43 2.15 -14.34
N GLY A 181 -2.56 1.47 -15.49
CA GLY A 181 -1.45 0.89 -16.22
C GLY A 181 -0.85 -0.36 -15.55
N VAL A 182 -1.59 -0.99 -14.62
CA VAL A 182 -1.17 -2.18 -13.88
C VAL A 182 -1.91 -3.40 -14.45
N PRO A 183 -1.21 -4.52 -14.76
CA PRO A 183 -1.86 -5.73 -15.22
C PRO A 183 -2.77 -6.32 -14.14
N HIS A 184 -3.87 -6.94 -14.57
CA HIS A 184 -4.70 -7.76 -13.68
C HIS A 184 -3.95 -8.99 -13.21
N THR A 185 -4.23 -9.40 -11.98
CA THR A 185 -3.76 -10.68 -11.46
C THR A 185 -4.59 -11.82 -12.06
N THR A 186 -3.97 -13.00 -12.19
CA THR A 186 -4.65 -14.19 -12.72
C THR A 186 -5.71 -14.74 -11.75
N ASP A 187 -5.58 -14.44 -10.46
CA ASP A 187 -6.51 -14.87 -9.42
C ASP A 187 -7.64 -13.87 -9.14
N GLY A 188 -7.67 -12.74 -9.86
CA GLY A 188 -8.69 -11.69 -9.74
C GLY A 188 -8.53 -10.78 -8.53
N THR A 189 -7.45 -10.91 -7.76
CA THR A 189 -7.16 -10.04 -6.62
C THR A 189 -6.61 -8.69 -7.05
N VAL A 190 -6.76 -7.67 -6.22
CA VAL A 190 -6.12 -6.37 -6.48
C VAL A 190 -4.59 -6.55 -6.55
N PRO A 191 -3.90 -5.99 -7.57
CA PRO A 191 -2.45 -6.07 -7.69
C PRO A 191 -1.70 -5.45 -6.50
N ASP A 192 -0.54 -6.01 -6.13
CA ASP A 192 0.27 -5.60 -4.97
C ASP A 192 0.69 -4.13 -5.00
N GLN A 193 0.85 -3.55 -6.20
CA GLN A 193 1.27 -2.17 -6.43
C GLN A 193 0.35 -1.18 -5.72
N PHE A 194 -0.97 -1.43 -5.71
CA PHE A 194 -1.95 -0.58 -5.07
C PHE A 194 -1.72 -0.53 -3.55
N TYR A 195 -1.45 -1.66 -2.90
CA TYR A 195 -1.17 -1.73 -1.46
C TYR A 195 0.15 -1.05 -1.06
N VAL A 196 1.08 -0.89 -2.01
CA VAL A 196 2.33 -0.13 -1.78
C VAL A 196 2.10 1.37 -1.88
N VAL A 197 1.32 1.82 -2.86
CA VAL A 197 1.14 3.25 -3.15
C VAL A 197 0.08 3.90 -2.27
N SER A 198 -1.11 3.31 -2.14
CA SER A 198 -2.18 3.80 -1.25
C SER A 198 -3.06 2.65 -0.76
N VAL A 199 -3.09 2.50 0.56
CA VAL A 199 -4.02 1.58 1.24
C VAL A 199 -5.47 1.95 0.97
N GLY A 200 -5.80 3.24 0.82
CA GLY A 200 -7.16 3.68 0.53
C GLY A 200 -7.60 3.32 -0.89
N LEU A 201 -6.72 3.46 -1.88
CA LEU A 201 -7.00 3.03 -3.24
C LEU A 201 -7.13 1.50 -3.34
N ALA A 202 -6.24 0.76 -2.68
CA ALA A 202 -6.34 -0.70 -2.59
C ALA A 202 -7.66 -1.14 -1.94
N ARG A 203 -8.06 -0.50 -0.84
CA ARG A 203 -9.36 -0.73 -0.17
C ARG A 203 -10.53 -0.52 -1.13
N LEU A 204 -10.55 0.62 -1.85
CA LEU A 204 -11.63 0.90 -2.81
C LEU A 204 -11.70 -0.17 -3.89
N LEU A 205 -10.56 -0.57 -4.46
CA LEU A 205 -10.53 -1.59 -5.52
C LEU A 205 -10.97 -2.96 -5.02
N GLU A 206 -10.55 -3.39 -3.82
CA GLU A 206 -11.02 -4.65 -3.22
C GLU A 206 -12.54 -4.64 -3.02
N ASP A 207 -13.08 -3.47 -2.64
CA ASP A 207 -14.49 -3.31 -2.36
C ASP A 207 -15.37 -3.22 -3.62
N LEU A 208 -14.78 -2.85 -4.75
CA LEU A 208 -15.45 -2.89 -6.06
C LEU A 208 -15.40 -4.29 -6.68
N THR A 209 -14.28 -5.00 -6.51
CA THR A 209 -13.95 -6.24 -7.26
C THR A 209 -14.23 -7.54 -6.51
N ASP A 210 -15.04 -7.50 -5.43
CA ASP A 210 -15.42 -8.74 -4.74
C ASP A 210 -16.24 -9.65 -5.69
N ALA A 211 -15.94 -10.95 -5.65
CA ALA A 211 -16.59 -11.95 -6.50
C ALA A 211 -18.03 -12.21 -6.06
N ASP A 212 -18.35 -12.03 -4.78
CA ASP A 212 -19.72 -12.02 -4.29
C ASP A 212 -20.30 -10.60 -4.39
N PRO A 213 -21.34 -10.37 -5.23
CA PRO A 213 -21.92 -9.05 -5.41
C PRO A 213 -22.39 -8.42 -4.11
N ALA A 214 -22.89 -9.22 -3.16
CA ALA A 214 -23.39 -8.72 -1.87
C ALA A 214 -22.29 -8.16 -0.97
N ARG A 215 -21.01 -8.40 -1.29
CA ARG A 215 -19.84 -7.94 -0.54
C ARG A 215 -19.13 -6.77 -1.21
N ARG A 216 -19.69 -6.24 -2.29
CA ARG A 216 -19.20 -5.01 -2.92
C ARG A 216 -19.67 -3.80 -2.13
N LEU A 217 -18.81 -2.79 -2.02
CA LEU A 217 -19.04 -1.58 -1.20
C LEU A 217 -19.33 -1.88 0.28
N LEU A 218 -18.75 -2.97 0.81
CA LEU A 218 -18.93 -3.44 2.18
C LEU A 218 -18.31 -2.47 3.21
N VAL A 219 -17.19 -1.85 2.83
CA VAL A 219 -16.37 -1.03 3.74
C VAL A 219 -16.36 0.43 3.29
N THR A 220 -16.50 0.69 2.00
CA THR A 220 -16.56 2.03 1.43
C THR A 220 -17.88 2.68 1.83
N PRO A 221 -17.86 3.80 2.57
CA PRO A 221 -19.09 4.41 3.06
C PRO A 221 -19.88 4.98 1.89
N VAL A 222 -21.01 4.35 1.57
CA VAL A 222 -21.98 4.81 0.57
C VAL A 222 -23.35 4.96 1.21
N ASP A 223 -24.01 6.08 0.92
CA ASP A 223 -25.39 6.34 1.29
C ASP A 223 -26.31 5.76 0.20
N PRO A 224 -27.13 4.73 0.48
CA PRO A 224 -28.03 4.13 -0.51
C PRO A 224 -29.05 5.11 -1.10
N ALA A 225 -29.30 6.24 -0.44
CA ALA A 225 -30.23 7.27 -0.92
C ALA A 225 -29.62 8.21 -1.97
N ARG A 226 -28.33 8.08 -2.28
CA ARG A 226 -27.61 8.95 -3.23
C ARG A 226 -26.99 8.12 -4.36
N PRO A 227 -26.77 8.71 -5.56
CA PRO A 227 -26.13 8.02 -6.68
C PRO A 227 -24.79 7.38 -6.27
N THR A 228 -24.65 6.08 -6.51
CA THR A 228 -23.52 5.28 -6.07
C THR A 228 -22.23 5.72 -6.74
N PHE A 229 -22.25 5.90 -8.06
CA PHE A 229 -21.03 6.22 -8.82
C PHE A 229 -20.50 7.62 -8.51
N GLU A 230 -21.37 8.57 -8.17
CA GLU A 230 -20.95 9.90 -7.72
C GLU A 230 -20.19 9.80 -6.38
N GLN A 231 -20.67 8.94 -5.47
CA GLN A 231 -20.01 8.71 -4.18
C GLN A 231 -18.67 8.01 -4.35
N VAL A 232 -18.61 6.94 -5.13
CA VAL A 232 -17.37 6.24 -5.48
C VAL A 232 -16.37 7.18 -6.15
N GLY A 233 -16.85 8.05 -7.05
CA GLY A 233 -16.01 9.03 -7.73
C GLY A 233 -15.42 10.08 -6.80
N ARG A 234 -16.12 10.46 -5.73
CA ARG A 234 -15.54 11.29 -4.66
C ARG A 234 -14.41 10.55 -3.93
N VAL A 235 -14.62 9.30 -3.54
CA VAL A 235 -13.59 8.49 -2.85
C VAL A 235 -12.36 8.30 -3.72
N LEU A 236 -12.53 7.99 -5.01
CA LEU A 236 -11.40 7.88 -5.94
C LEU A 236 -10.63 9.19 -6.05
N ARG A 237 -11.31 10.32 -6.27
CA ARG A 237 -10.66 11.64 -6.36
C ARG A 237 -9.89 11.98 -5.09
N ASP A 238 -10.45 11.67 -3.93
CA ASP A 238 -9.79 11.95 -2.66
C ASP A 238 -8.50 11.14 -2.49
N GLU A 239 -8.51 9.85 -2.85
CA GLU A 239 -7.34 8.97 -2.78
C GLU A 239 -6.28 9.30 -3.84
N VAL A 240 -6.70 9.65 -5.07
CA VAL A 240 -5.82 10.14 -6.14
C VAL A 240 -5.13 11.44 -5.71
N ALA A 241 -5.85 12.39 -5.12
CA ALA A 241 -5.24 13.63 -4.63
C ALA A 241 -4.18 13.39 -3.53
N ILE A 242 -4.36 12.37 -2.69
CA ILE A 242 -3.35 11.96 -1.70
C ILE A 242 -2.10 11.41 -2.41
N LEU A 243 -2.27 10.58 -3.44
CA LEU A 243 -1.17 9.98 -4.21
C LEU A 243 -0.34 11.04 -4.95
N GLU A 244 -0.99 12.02 -5.58
CA GLU A 244 -0.29 13.11 -6.30
C GLU A 244 0.58 13.95 -5.36
N GLN A 245 0.15 14.13 -4.11
CA GLN A 245 0.94 14.82 -3.08
C GLN A 245 2.07 13.97 -2.49
N ASP A 246 2.01 12.64 -2.64
CA ASP A 246 3.09 11.75 -2.18
C ASP A 246 4.36 11.95 -3.03
N GLY A 247 4.19 12.10 -4.35
CA GLY A 247 5.28 12.44 -5.28
C GLY A 247 6.20 11.26 -5.64
N ARG A 248 5.82 10.02 -5.29
CA ARG A 248 6.56 8.77 -5.64
C ARG A 248 6.67 8.52 -7.15
N GLU A 249 5.85 9.20 -7.95
CA GLU A 249 5.72 9.05 -9.40
C GLU A 249 6.60 9.99 -10.24
N ARG A 250 7.24 11.00 -9.63
CA ARG A 250 8.08 11.92 -10.41
C ARG A 250 9.30 11.19 -10.98
N PRO A 251 9.68 11.43 -12.25
CA PRO A 251 10.86 10.81 -12.85
C PRO A 251 12.08 11.03 -11.96
N ARG A 252 12.70 9.92 -11.54
CA ARG A 252 13.76 9.94 -10.52
C ARG A 252 15.10 10.32 -11.14
N GLY A 253 15.54 11.56 -10.89
CA GLY A 253 16.89 11.99 -11.21
C GLY A 253 17.95 11.26 -10.38
N ALA A 254 19.22 11.30 -10.81
CA ALA A 254 20.35 10.67 -10.11
C ALA A 254 20.45 11.13 -8.64
N TRP A 255 20.25 12.42 -8.38
CA TRP A 255 20.25 13.02 -7.05
C TRP A 255 19.12 12.53 -6.14
N GLN A 256 17.94 12.20 -6.70
CA GLN A 256 16.84 11.62 -5.92
C GLN A 256 17.14 10.18 -5.52
N ARG A 257 17.79 9.39 -6.38
CA ARG A 257 18.22 8.02 -6.03
C ARG A 257 19.24 8.02 -4.89
N LEU A 258 20.19 8.97 -4.90
CA LEU A 258 21.11 9.20 -3.80
C LEU A 258 20.39 9.64 -2.52
N ARG A 259 19.39 10.51 -2.62
CA ARG A 259 18.57 10.91 -1.48
C ARG A 259 17.75 9.74 -0.92
N ASP A 260 17.27 8.80 -1.74
CA ASP A 260 16.58 7.57 -1.30
C ASP A 260 17.53 6.57 -0.61
N LEU A 261 18.84 6.75 -0.75
CA LEU A 261 19.83 6.05 0.07
C LEU A 261 19.95 6.65 1.46
N SER A 262 19.45 7.87 1.73
CA SER A 262 19.44 8.43 3.08
C SER A 262 18.36 7.80 3.97
N PRO A 263 18.64 7.57 5.26
CA PRO A 263 17.63 7.02 6.18
C PRO A 263 16.43 7.96 6.30
N GLY A 264 15.22 7.45 6.10
CA GLY A 264 13.99 8.22 6.35
C GLY A 264 13.67 9.33 5.34
N ALA A 265 14.30 9.34 4.17
CA ALA A 265 14.15 10.35 3.12
C ALA A 265 12.69 10.74 2.86
N GLY A 266 12.24 11.82 3.52
CA GLY A 266 10.92 12.41 3.31
C GLY A 266 9.72 11.65 3.90
N THR A 267 9.88 10.58 4.68
CA THR A 267 8.73 9.87 5.30
C THR A 267 7.91 10.77 6.21
N VAL A 268 8.55 11.51 7.12
CA VAL A 268 7.84 12.40 8.04
C VAL A 268 7.13 13.53 7.28
N ALA A 269 7.81 14.12 6.29
CA ALA A 269 7.23 15.14 5.43
C ALA A 269 6.05 14.60 4.61
N ARG A 270 6.14 13.36 4.13
CA ARG A 270 5.07 12.65 3.42
C ARG A 270 3.86 12.45 4.32
N GLN A 271 4.03 11.88 5.51
CA GLN A 271 2.93 11.70 6.45
C GLN A 271 2.32 13.05 6.89
N HIS A 272 3.13 14.11 6.97
CA HIS A 272 2.61 15.46 7.19
C HIS A 272 1.71 15.93 6.04
N ARG A 273 2.14 15.75 4.78
CA ARG A 273 1.32 16.05 3.59
C ARG A 273 0.01 15.27 3.60
N MET A 274 0.06 13.94 3.77
CA MET A 274 -1.14 13.10 3.86
C MET A 274 -2.13 13.57 4.93
N VAL A 275 -1.64 13.93 6.12
CA VAL A 275 -2.51 14.45 7.19
C VAL A 275 -3.13 15.79 6.81
N ARG A 276 -2.40 16.66 6.10
CA ARG A 276 -2.92 17.94 5.61
C ARG A 276 -4.04 17.73 4.59
N THR A 277 -3.82 16.86 3.59
CA THR A 277 -4.84 16.50 2.58
C THR A 277 -6.07 15.92 3.24
N ARG A 278 -5.90 14.90 4.10
CA ARG A 278 -7.01 14.26 4.82
C ARG A 278 -7.75 15.23 5.71
N SER A 279 -7.05 16.17 6.37
CA SER A 279 -7.72 17.19 7.20
C SER A 279 -8.63 18.09 6.39
N ALA A 280 -8.30 18.37 5.13
CA ALA A 280 -9.15 19.14 4.22
C ALA A 280 -10.32 18.32 3.65
N GLN A 281 -10.21 16.98 3.65
CA GLN A 281 -11.20 16.06 3.08
C GLN A 281 -12.22 15.52 4.10
N VAL A 282 -12.01 15.71 5.41
CA VAL A 282 -12.95 15.19 6.43
C VAL A 282 -14.32 15.87 6.29
N ARG A 283 -15.33 15.06 6.02
CA ARG A 283 -16.74 15.49 5.94
C ARG A 283 -17.67 14.66 6.82
N ASP A 284 -17.26 13.46 7.21
CA ASP A 284 -18.06 12.48 7.92
C ASP A 284 -17.25 11.74 9.02
N ALA A 285 -17.92 10.84 9.74
CA ALA A 285 -17.32 10.06 10.82
C ALA A 285 -16.23 9.09 10.32
N ALA A 286 -16.40 8.51 9.13
CA ALA A 286 -15.42 7.60 8.51
C ALA A 286 -14.13 8.35 8.15
N GLY A 287 -14.23 9.50 7.48
CA GLY A 287 -13.12 10.39 7.20
C GLY A 287 -12.41 10.87 8.47
N ALA A 288 -13.18 11.16 9.54
CA ALA A 288 -12.60 11.51 10.83
C ALA A 288 -11.78 10.35 11.45
N ALA A 289 -12.23 9.10 11.32
CA ALA A 289 -11.49 7.92 11.76
C ALA A 289 -10.17 7.76 10.98
N HIS A 290 -10.22 7.89 9.65
CA HIS A 290 -9.04 7.83 8.78
C HIS A 290 -8.03 8.95 9.10
N LEU A 291 -8.51 10.15 9.45
CA LEU A 291 -7.66 11.25 9.87
C LEU A 291 -7.01 10.99 11.24
N ARG A 292 -7.75 10.47 12.22
CA ARG A 292 -7.20 10.11 13.54
C ARG A 292 -6.06 9.11 13.41
N GLN A 293 -6.23 8.10 12.55
CA GLN A 293 -5.19 7.11 12.28
C GLN A 293 -3.97 7.74 11.59
N ALA A 294 -4.18 8.55 10.53
CA ALA A 294 -3.08 9.22 9.85
C ALA A 294 -2.28 10.13 10.82
N ARG A 295 -2.97 10.83 11.74
CA ARG A 295 -2.33 11.60 12.80
C ARG A 295 -1.54 10.72 13.78
N ARG A 296 -2.08 9.56 14.18
CA ARG A 296 -1.40 8.59 15.05
C ARG A 296 -0.12 8.05 14.39
N LEU A 297 -0.19 7.63 13.13
CA LEU A 297 0.98 7.15 12.38
C LEU A 297 2.04 8.24 12.23
N ARG A 298 1.62 9.48 11.91
CA ARG A 298 2.51 10.65 11.88
C ARG A 298 3.22 10.89 13.20
N ARG A 299 2.52 10.80 14.33
CA ARG A 299 3.13 10.96 15.66
C ARG A 299 4.19 9.89 15.89
N TRP A 300 3.92 8.64 15.55
CA TRP A 300 4.88 7.55 15.71
C TRP A 300 6.11 7.69 14.81
N ALA A 301 5.94 8.08 13.55
CA ALA A 301 7.08 8.31 12.66
C ALA A 301 7.91 9.51 13.10
N TRP A 302 7.26 10.59 13.55
CA TRP A 302 7.94 11.77 14.07
C TRP A 302 8.68 11.45 15.36
N LEU A 303 8.03 10.77 16.33
CA LEU A 303 8.65 10.34 17.57
C LEU A 303 9.89 9.49 17.30
N PHE A 304 9.75 8.45 16.45
CA PHE A 304 10.90 7.61 16.09
C PHE A 304 12.00 8.42 15.40
N ALA A 305 11.67 9.30 14.45
CA ALA A 305 12.65 10.13 13.77
C ALA A 305 13.42 11.01 14.76
N VAL A 306 12.75 11.66 15.70
CA VAL A 306 13.40 12.43 16.77
C VAL A 306 14.31 11.52 17.58
N LEU A 307 13.79 10.41 18.12
CA LEU A 307 14.57 9.50 18.96
C LEU A 307 15.82 8.94 18.26
N ILE A 308 15.68 8.45 17.03
CA ILE A 308 16.79 7.81 16.31
C ILE A 308 17.83 8.82 15.83
N TRP A 309 17.42 10.03 15.43
CA TRP A 309 18.36 11.07 15.03
C TRP A 309 19.04 11.71 16.23
N SER A 310 18.35 11.87 17.36
CA SER A 310 18.99 12.22 18.64
C SER A 310 20.00 11.15 19.07
N ALA A 311 19.65 9.87 18.98
CA ALA A 311 20.59 8.77 19.27
C ALA A 311 21.80 8.78 18.32
N THR A 312 21.59 9.03 17.03
CA THR A 312 22.67 9.14 16.04
C THR A 312 23.58 10.33 16.31
N ALA A 313 22.99 11.50 16.57
CA ALA A 313 23.74 12.71 16.92
C ALA A 313 24.58 12.49 18.18
N LEU A 314 24.00 11.80 19.17
CA LEU A 314 24.71 11.43 20.39
C LEU A 314 25.92 10.54 20.08
N VAL A 315 25.75 9.47 19.29
CA VAL A 315 26.89 8.61 18.89
C VAL A 315 27.99 9.42 18.21
N ILE A 316 27.63 10.35 17.32
CA ILE A 316 28.60 11.22 16.63
C ILE A 316 29.30 12.17 17.61
N THR A 317 28.58 12.79 18.54
CA THR A 317 29.16 13.67 19.57
C THR A 317 30.14 12.93 20.47
N TRP A 318 29.81 11.70 20.86
CA TRP A 318 30.72 10.89 21.67
C TRP A 318 31.93 10.41 20.89
N TRP A 319 31.74 10.07 19.61
CA TRP A 319 32.86 9.74 18.73
C TRP A 319 33.78 10.95 18.49
N SER A 320 33.24 12.16 18.36
CA SER A 320 34.06 13.38 18.24
C SER A 320 34.86 13.64 19.53
N ARG A 321 34.26 13.42 20.71
CA ARG A 321 34.94 13.50 22.00
C ARG A 321 36.07 12.48 22.12
N ASP A 322 35.87 11.26 21.65
CA ASP A 322 36.91 10.23 21.60
C ASP A 322 38.13 10.69 20.79
N LEU A 323 37.92 11.52 19.75
CA LEU A 323 38.98 12.12 18.92
C LEU A 323 39.57 13.41 19.48
N GLY A 324 39.18 13.83 20.69
CA GLY A 324 39.62 15.10 21.29
C GLY A 324 38.99 16.34 20.66
N LEU A 325 37.96 16.18 19.82
CA LEU A 325 37.22 17.28 19.21
C LEU A 325 36.09 17.70 20.18
N SER A 326 36.31 18.79 20.92
CA SER A 326 35.30 19.39 21.80
C SER A 326 34.27 20.18 20.99
N TRP A 327 33.32 19.48 20.37
CA TRP A 327 32.13 20.12 19.81
C TRP A 327 31.13 20.38 20.94
N GLN A 328 31.25 21.53 21.63
CA GLN A 328 30.19 22.01 22.53
C GLN A 328 29.04 22.52 21.68
N ALA A 329 28.05 21.66 21.46
CA ALA A 329 26.83 22.11 20.84
C ALA A 329 26.06 22.95 21.87
N LYS A 330 25.73 24.21 21.54
CA LYS A 330 25.08 25.20 22.43
C LYS A 330 23.88 24.70 23.26
N TRP A 331 23.19 23.65 22.80
CA TRP A 331 22.07 23.06 23.53
C TRP A 331 22.49 22.27 24.78
N PHE A 332 23.74 21.81 24.86
CA PHE A 332 24.29 21.19 26.07
C PHE A 332 24.63 22.21 27.15
N GLU A 333 25.18 23.37 26.77
CA GLU A 333 25.40 24.50 27.69
C GLU A 333 24.07 24.95 28.31
N MET A 334 23.02 25.03 27.49
CA MET A 334 21.66 25.35 27.93
C MET A 334 21.08 24.29 28.88
N ALA A 335 21.43 23.01 28.71
CA ALA A 335 21.00 21.94 29.61
C ALA A 335 21.74 22.01 30.95
N ASP A 336 23.06 22.20 30.94
CA ASP A 336 23.88 22.34 32.13
C ASP A 336 23.46 23.59 32.95
N GLU A 337 23.08 24.69 32.28
CA GLU A 337 22.52 25.90 32.90
C GLU A 337 21.15 25.65 33.55
N VAL A 338 20.23 24.94 32.86
CA VAL A 338 18.90 24.59 33.41
C VAL A 338 18.98 23.68 34.64
N PHE A 339 19.95 22.77 34.69
CA PHE A 339 20.15 21.86 35.81
C PHE A 339 21.11 22.38 36.89
N GLY A 340 21.60 23.62 36.75
CA GLY A 340 22.45 24.28 37.75
C GLY A 340 23.81 23.62 37.93
N ARG A 341 24.39 23.05 36.87
CA ARG A 341 25.66 22.31 36.93
C ARG A 341 26.74 23.06 36.16
N SER A 342 27.78 23.51 36.87
CA SER A 342 28.96 24.16 36.30
C SER A 342 30.15 23.19 36.29
N GLY A 343 30.63 22.80 35.12
CA GLY A 343 31.85 21.99 34.96
C GLY A 343 32.34 21.96 33.51
N ALA A 344 33.62 21.64 33.29
CA ALA A 344 34.16 21.42 31.96
C ALA A 344 33.73 20.04 31.44
N GLY A 345 32.73 19.96 30.56
CA GLY A 345 32.24 18.68 30.03
C GLY A 345 30.76 18.69 29.68
N LEU A 346 30.17 17.50 29.53
CA LEU A 346 28.72 17.31 29.43
C LEU A 346 28.26 16.71 30.76
N VAL A 347 28.30 17.50 31.84
CA VAL A 347 28.29 17.00 33.23
C VAL A 347 27.09 16.08 33.49
N PHE A 348 25.91 16.41 32.95
CA PHE A 348 24.74 15.55 33.09
C PHE A 348 24.88 14.14 32.47
N LEU A 349 25.53 14.02 31.31
CA LEU A 349 25.67 12.74 30.62
C LEU A 349 26.93 11.97 31.06
N ASP A 350 27.97 12.68 31.48
CA ASP A 350 29.19 12.08 32.03
C ASP A 350 28.90 11.35 33.36
N ASP A 351 27.90 11.79 34.15
CA ASP A 351 27.48 11.14 35.41
C ASP A 351 26.78 9.78 35.24
N VAL A 352 26.16 9.54 34.09
CA VAL A 352 25.41 8.30 33.80
C VAL A 352 26.37 7.17 33.35
N ARG A 353 27.63 7.51 33.09
CA ARG A 353 28.66 6.61 32.60
C ARG A 353 29.21 5.73 33.72
N ALA A 354 29.51 4.47 33.40
CA ALA A 354 30.21 3.57 34.31
C ALA A 354 31.62 4.10 34.62
N ALA A 355 32.09 3.89 35.85
CA ALA A 355 33.35 4.45 36.34
C ALA A 355 34.58 3.96 35.53
N ASP A 356 34.47 2.80 34.90
CA ASP A 356 35.49 2.12 34.10
C ASP A 356 35.40 2.41 32.60
N TYR A 357 34.52 3.33 32.17
CA TYR A 357 34.39 3.71 30.76
C TYR A 357 35.17 5.02 30.49
N PRO A 358 36.42 4.93 29.96
CA PRO A 358 37.24 6.10 29.69
C PRO A 358 36.78 6.87 28.44
N VAL A 359 36.78 8.20 28.55
CA VAL A 359 36.66 9.13 27.42
C VAL A 359 37.64 10.28 27.68
N PRO A 360 38.58 10.57 26.76
CA PRO A 360 38.70 10.00 25.41
C PRO A 360 39.36 8.60 25.39
N ASP A 361 38.83 7.69 24.57
CA ASP A 361 39.50 6.43 24.18
C ASP A 361 39.11 6.06 22.73
N PRO A 362 39.83 6.59 21.73
CA PRO A 362 39.49 6.38 20.31
C PRO A 362 39.40 4.91 19.89
N TRP A 363 40.27 4.06 20.44
CA TRP A 363 40.42 2.68 19.97
C TRP A 363 39.57 1.71 20.77
N GLY A 364 39.48 1.87 22.09
CA GLY A 364 38.61 1.04 22.92
C GLY A 364 37.13 1.30 22.68
N ASN A 365 36.76 2.52 22.28
CA ASN A 365 35.37 2.89 22.02
C ASN A 365 34.93 2.64 20.57
N LEU A 366 35.87 2.49 19.63
CA LEU A 366 35.57 2.29 18.21
C LEU A 366 34.57 1.15 17.93
N PRO A 367 34.67 -0.05 18.57
CA PRO A 367 33.72 -1.13 18.35
C PRO A 367 32.27 -0.73 18.62
N VAL A 368 32.01 -0.11 19.78
CA VAL A 368 30.65 0.31 20.15
C VAL A 368 30.15 1.43 19.23
N ARG A 369 31.00 2.41 18.85
CA ARG A 369 30.61 3.50 17.93
C ARG A 369 30.20 2.97 16.55
N LEU A 370 30.97 2.04 15.99
CA LEU A 370 30.68 1.45 14.68
C LEU A 370 29.35 0.68 14.71
N VAL A 371 29.19 -0.20 15.70
CA VAL A 371 28.00 -1.06 15.81
C VAL A 371 26.75 -0.22 16.05
N THR A 372 26.78 0.70 17.01
CA THR A 372 25.58 1.50 17.35
C THR A 372 25.21 2.47 16.23
N LEU A 373 26.18 3.06 15.52
CA LEU A 373 25.91 3.91 14.37
C LEU A 373 25.27 3.12 13.22
N THR A 374 25.81 1.96 12.87
CA THR A 374 25.24 1.15 11.78
C THR A 374 23.85 0.64 12.10
N PHE A 375 23.58 0.23 13.35
CA PHE A 375 22.22 -0.09 13.79
C PHE A 375 21.28 1.11 13.76
N ALA A 376 21.75 2.31 14.11
CA ALA A 376 20.94 3.51 14.04
C ALA A 376 20.49 3.79 12.60
N LEU A 377 21.40 3.69 11.62
CA LEU A 377 21.10 3.86 10.21
C LEU A 377 20.14 2.81 9.65
N VAL A 378 20.39 1.52 9.94
CA VAL A 378 19.52 0.41 9.54
C VAL A 378 18.13 0.57 10.15
N SER A 379 18.04 0.82 11.45
CA SER A 379 16.77 1.02 12.15
C SER A 379 16.01 2.21 11.59
N ALA A 380 16.71 3.33 11.35
CA ALA A 380 16.14 4.54 10.79
C ALA A 380 15.48 4.25 9.43
N ARG A 381 16.21 3.58 8.52
CA ARG A 381 15.69 3.20 7.21
C ARG A 381 14.56 2.18 7.32
N LEU A 382 14.72 1.15 8.14
CA LEU A 382 13.77 0.05 8.28
C LEU A 382 12.41 0.55 8.82
N TYR A 383 12.41 1.25 9.95
CA TYR A 383 11.17 1.70 10.55
C TYR A 383 10.49 2.78 9.69
N LEU A 384 11.21 3.80 9.23
CA LEU A 384 10.61 4.89 8.45
C LEU A 384 10.17 4.47 7.04
N ASN A 385 10.77 3.45 6.43
CA ASN A 385 10.37 3.00 5.10
C ASN A 385 9.35 1.85 5.14
N VAL A 386 9.33 1.03 6.20
CA VAL A 386 8.47 -0.15 6.29
C VAL A 386 7.38 0.04 7.33
N PHE A 387 7.74 0.19 8.60
CA PHE A 387 6.81 0.02 9.72
C PHE A 387 6.02 1.27 10.11
N ALA A 388 6.55 2.47 9.83
CA ALA A 388 5.95 3.74 10.21
C ALA A 388 4.56 3.98 9.60
N GLU A 389 4.26 3.33 8.47
CA GLU A 389 2.98 3.45 7.75
C GLU A 389 2.01 2.31 8.05
N LEU A 390 2.49 1.24 8.70
CA LEU A 390 1.70 0.06 8.97
C LEU A 390 0.89 0.21 10.26
N SER A 391 -0.31 -0.34 10.27
CA SER A 391 -1.12 -0.51 11.48
C SER A 391 -2.05 -1.70 11.35
N THR A 392 -2.23 -2.43 12.44
CA THR A 392 -3.10 -3.62 12.50
C THR A 392 -4.39 -3.39 13.29
N VAL A 393 -4.56 -2.21 13.87
CA VAL A 393 -5.70 -1.84 14.75
C VAL A 393 -6.76 -1.00 14.04
N TRP A 394 -6.77 -0.99 12.70
CA TRP A 394 -7.69 -0.16 11.93
C TRP A 394 -9.13 -0.62 12.04
N ALA A 395 -9.30 -1.93 12.07
CA ALA A 395 -10.51 -2.64 12.42
C ALA A 395 -10.10 -3.54 13.58
N MET A 396 -10.78 -3.41 14.71
CA MET A 396 -10.46 -4.18 15.91
C MET A 396 -11.39 -5.38 15.99
N PRO A 397 -10.88 -6.62 15.82
CA PRO A 397 -11.75 -7.77 15.72
C PRO A 397 -12.63 -7.88 16.95
N ARG A 398 -13.92 -8.18 16.74
CA ARG A 398 -14.84 -8.47 17.85
C ARG A 398 -14.39 -9.68 18.65
N ASP A 399 -13.80 -10.66 17.97
CA ASP A 399 -13.24 -11.84 18.61
C ASP A 399 -12.01 -11.50 19.46
N ARG A 400 -12.01 -11.98 20.71
CA ARG A 400 -10.97 -11.67 21.70
C ARG A 400 -9.59 -12.16 21.28
N ARG A 401 -9.49 -13.33 20.63
CA ARG A 401 -8.20 -13.90 20.22
C ARG A 401 -7.62 -13.12 19.06
N ASP A 402 -8.44 -12.74 18.10
CA ASP A 402 -7.97 -11.95 16.95
C ASP A 402 -7.64 -10.52 17.31
N ARG A 403 -8.38 -9.93 18.26
CA ARG A 403 -8.01 -8.66 18.88
C ARG A 403 -6.66 -8.74 19.58
N LEU A 404 -6.37 -9.82 20.30
CA LEU A 404 -5.06 -10.03 20.94
C LEU A 404 -3.95 -10.09 19.90
N ARG A 405 -4.14 -10.79 18.79
CA ARG A 405 -3.17 -10.88 17.69
C ARG A 405 -2.90 -9.52 17.05
N ALA A 406 -3.97 -8.77 16.74
CA ALA A 406 -3.86 -7.43 16.17
C ALA A 406 -3.12 -6.48 17.12
N LEU A 407 -3.44 -6.51 18.41
CA LEU A 407 -2.76 -5.73 19.44
C LEU A 407 -1.30 -6.15 19.62
N ALA A 408 -0.99 -7.44 19.63
CA ALA A 408 0.38 -7.94 19.74
C ALA A 408 1.24 -7.47 18.56
N ALA A 409 0.70 -7.54 17.34
CA ALA A 409 1.36 -7.03 16.14
C ALA A 409 1.56 -5.50 16.21
N GLU A 410 0.54 -4.74 16.65
CA GLU A 410 0.66 -3.29 16.78
C GLU A 410 1.69 -2.92 17.86
N VAL A 411 1.68 -3.60 19.02
CA VAL A 411 2.68 -3.39 20.08
C VAL A 411 4.08 -3.71 19.57
N GLY A 412 4.25 -4.82 18.85
CA GLY A 412 5.53 -5.16 18.20
C GLY A 412 5.98 -4.10 17.19
N LEU A 413 5.08 -3.59 16.34
CA LEU A 413 5.39 -2.51 15.41
C LEU A 413 5.81 -1.23 16.15
N ARG A 414 5.11 -0.85 17.24
CA ARG A 414 5.41 0.38 17.98
C ARG A 414 6.60 0.25 18.92
N SER A 415 6.92 -0.95 19.41
CA SER A 415 8.13 -1.17 20.21
C SER A 415 9.39 -0.89 19.38
N LEU A 416 9.36 -1.21 18.07
CA LEU A 416 10.44 -0.87 17.12
C LEU A 416 10.62 0.65 16.91
N ALA A 417 9.68 1.48 17.35
CA ALA A 417 9.79 2.94 17.33
C ALA A 417 10.57 3.51 18.53
N ILE A 418 10.74 2.73 19.60
CA ILE A 418 11.29 3.21 20.88
C ILE A 418 12.55 2.44 21.25
N LEU A 419 12.47 1.11 21.18
CA LEU A 419 13.53 0.23 21.68
C LEU A 419 14.84 0.33 20.88
N PRO A 420 14.85 0.37 19.53
CA PRO A 420 16.11 0.47 18.79
C PRO A 420 16.92 1.75 19.10
N PRO A 421 16.33 2.96 19.18
CA PRO A 421 17.04 4.14 19.68
C PRO A 421 17.66 3.93 21.08
N LEU A 422 16.93 3.30 22.01
CA LEU A 422 17.46 3.02 23.35
C LEU A 422 18.64 2.05 23.31
N TYR A 423 18.56 1.01 22.47
CA TYR A 423 19.64 0.04 22.27
C TYR A 423 20.90 0.64 21.63
N VAL A 424 20.77 1.77 20.93
CA VAL A 424 21.90 2.56 20.41
C VAL A 424 22.48 3.44 21.53
N VAL A 425 21.62 4.11 22.30
CA VAL A 425 22.03 5.10 23.32
C VAL A 425 22.70 4.44 24.52
N LEU A 426 22.13 3.37 25.08
CA LEU A 426 22.60 2.76 26.32
C LEU A 426 24.06 2.27 26.26
N PRO A 427 24.49 1.45 25.28
CA PRO A 427 25.90 1.05 25.18
C PRO A 427 26.82 2.22 24.79
N THR A 428 26.30 3.27 24.14
CA THR A 428 27.08 4.46 23.77
C THR A 428 27.38 5.35 24.97
N LEU A 429 26.45 5.43 25.93
CA LEU A 429 26.55 6.33 27.09
C LEU A 429 27.03 5.64 28.37
N VAL A 430 26.47 4.47 28.68
CA VAL A 430 26.57 3.88 30.03
C VAL A 430 27.80 2.99 30.12
N GLN A 431 27.90 2.00 29.24
CA GLN A 431 28.97 1.02 29.25
C GLN A 431 29.23 0.49 27.85
N ARG A 432 30.46 0.69 27.35
CA ARG A 432 30.84 0.34 25.97
C ARG A 432 30.76 -1.16 25.71
N ASP A 433 31.06 -1.98 26.70
CA ASP A 433 31.13 -3.44 26.56
C ASP A 433 29.75 -4.11 26.45
N TRP A 434 28.66 -3.33 26.58
CA TRP A 434 27.31 -3.84 26.44
C TRP A 434 26.88 -4.02 24.97
N TRP A 435 27.65 -3.53 23.99
CA TRP A 435 27.28 -3.62 22.58
C TRP A 435 26.93 -5.05 22.08
N PRO A 436 27.59 -6.16 22.52
CA PRO A 436 27.19 -7.50 22.10
C PRO A 436 25.83 -7.91 22.67
N LEU A 437 25.56 -7.57 23.93
CA LEU A 437 24.28 -7.83 24.59
C LEU A 437 23.15 -7.07 23.90
N PHE A 438 23.32 -5.78 23.63
CA PHE A 438 22.30 -4.99 22.93
C PHE A 438 22.11 -5.40 21.47
N THR A 439 23.16 -5.94 20.82
CA THR A 439 23.03 -6.57 19.50
C THR A 439 22.11 -7.80 19.56
N LEU A 440 22.28 -8.66 20.56
CA LEU A 440 21.42 -9.83 20.80
C LEU A 440 19.98 -9.41 21.10
N VAL A 441 19.79 -8.53 22.09
CA VAL A 441 18.47 -8.04 22.50
C VAL A 441 17.75 -7.36 21.33
N GLY A 442 18.46 -6.56 20.52
CA GLY A 442 17.92 -5.92 19.33
C GLY A 442 17.37 -6.92 18.31
N HIS A 443 18.12 -7.98 18.00
CA HIS A 443 17.68 -9.02 17.06
C HIS A 443 16.51 -9.84 17.60
N VAL A 444 16.51 -10.18 18.90
CA VAL A 444 15.38 -10.87 19.54
C VAL A 444 14.12 -10.01 19.52
N THR A 445 14.22 -8.74 19.88
CA THR A 445 13.10 -7.79 19.82
C THR A 445 12.54 -7.69 18.40
N PHE A 446 13.41 -7.62 17.39
CA PHE A 446 12.99 -7.63 15.98
C PHE A 446 12.30 -8.94 15.57
N ALA A 447 12.86 -10.10 15.94
CA ALA A 447 12.27 -11.40 15.64
C ALA A 447 10.88 -11.54 16.26
N VAL A 448 10.71 -11.14 17.53
CA VAL A 448 9.42 -11.16 18.24
C VAL A 448 8.40 -10.24 17.57
N ALA A 449 8.80 -9.02 17.20
CA ALA A 449 7.91 -8.08 16.51
C ALA A 449 7.46 -8.62 15.15
N VAL A 450 8.38 -9.17 14.36
CA VAL A 450 8.06 -9.79 13.05
C VAL A 450 7.16 -11.01 13.24
N GLN A 451 7.41 -11.83 14.26
CA GLN A 451 6.61 -13.02 14.54
C GLN A 451 5.17 -12.64 14.93
N ALA A 452 4.98 -11.57 15.71
CA ALA A 452 3.66 -11.05 16.04
C ALA A 452 2.91 -10.57 14.78
N CYS A 453 3.60 -9.88 13.86
CA CYS A 453 3.04 -9.46 12.57
C CYS A 453 2.62 -10.66 11.70
N LEU A 454 3.48 -11.69 11.59
CA LEU A 454 3.17 -12.91 10.85
C LEU A 454 2.00 -13.67 11.47
N TRP A 455 1.96 -13.76 12.79
CA TRP A 455 0.87 -14.41 13.52
C TRP A 455 -0.48 -13.74 13.24
N PHE A 456 -0.51 -12.40 13.25
CA PHE A 456 -1.68 -11.63 12.83
C PHE A 456 -2.03 -11.89 11.35
N ALA A 457 -1.06 -11.71 10.45
CA ALA A 457 -1.32 -11.76 9.01
C ALA A 457 -1.80 -13.15 8.53
N TRP A 458 -1.18 -14.23 9.01
CA TRP A 458 -1.60 -15.58 8.66
C TRP A 458 -2.97 -15.93 9.23
N ALA A 459 -3.24 -15.59 10.49
CA ALA A 459 -4.53 -15.86 11.11
C ALA A 459 -5.67 -15.13 10.39
N THR A 460 -5.48 -13.85 10.07
CA THR A 460 -6.48 -13.05 9.36
C THR A 460 -6.72 -13.57 7.94
N ASN A 461 -5.66 -13.84 7.17
CA ASN A 461 -5.82 -14.35 5.81
C ASN A 461 -6.46 -15.74 5.77
N ALA A 462 -6.15 -16.62 6.72
CA ALA A 462 -6.81 -17.91 6.85
C ALA A 462 -8.31 -17.75 7.11
N ARG A 463 -8.71 -16.83 8.00
CA ARG A 463 -10.12 -16.51 8.27
C ARG A 463 -10.82 -15.88 7.06
N ALA A 464 -10.15 -14.96 6.36
CA ALA A 464 -10.69 -14.32 5.16
C ALA A 464 -10.98 -15.34 4.06
N ARG A 465 -10.06 -16.31 3.86
CA ARG A 465 -10.27 -17.44 2.94
C ARG A 465 -11.43 -18.33 3.37
N ALA A 466 -11.50 -18.65 4.67
CA ALA A 466 -12.60 -19.45 5.21
C ALA A 466 -13.96 -18.76 5.00
N ALA A 467 -14.03 -17.44 5.16
CA ALA A 467 -15.22 -16.64 4.86
C ALA A 467 -15.48 -16.44 3.34
N GLY A 468 -14.59 -16.92 2.47
CA GLY A 468 -14.71 -16.82 1.02
C GLY A 468 -14.48 -15.42 0.45
N LEU A 469 -13.73 -14.54 1.13
CA LEU A 469 -13.37 -13.23 0.59
C LEU A 469 -12.46 -13.38 -0.64
N SER A 470 -12.89 -12.88 -1.80
CA SER A 470 -12.12 -12.99 -3.05
C SER A 470 -10.94 -12.03 -3.13
N SER A 471 -10.86 -11.03 -2.24
CA SER A 471 -9.74 -10.10 -2.16
C SER A 471 -8.44 -10.75 -1.65
N VAL A 472 -8.53 -11.94 -1.05
CA VAL A 472 -7.37 -12.70 -0.56
C VAL A 472 -7.04 -13.85 -1.51
N PRO A 473 -5.80 -13.92 -2.04
CA PRO A 473 -5.36 -15.04 -2.88
C PRO A 473 -5.61 -16.40 -2.21
N ARG A 474 -6.09 -17.38 -2.98
CA ARG A 474 -6.29 -18.77 -2.49
C ARG A 474 -4.96 -19.47 -2.19
N GLY A 475 -3.91 -19.16 -2.96
CA GLY A 475 -2.57 -19.74 -2.84
C GLY A 475 -1.66 -19.01 -1.85
N GLU A 476 -0.35 -19.13 -2.02
CA GLU A 476 0.62 -18.41 -1.19
C GLU A 476 0.61 -16.90 -1.51
N ILE A 477 0.71 -16.08 -0.46
CA ILE A 477 0.86 -14.63 -0.60
C ILE A 477 2.36 -14.33 -0.63
N ALA A 478 2.93 -14.22 -1.83
CA ALA A 478 4.38 -14.06 -2.02
C ALA A 478 5.00 -12.91 -1.21
N THR A 479 4.26 -11.81 -1.05
CA THR A 479 4.67 -10.65 -0.23
C THR A 479 4.83 -10.98 1.25
N LEU A 480 3.95 -11.81 1.82
CA LEU A 480 4.09 -12.32 3.19
C LEU A 480 5.18 -13.38 3.31
N GLY A 481 5.40 -14.19 2.27
CA GLY A 481 6.53 -15.12 2.19
C GLY A 481 7.88 -14.43 2.38
N ARG A 482 8.05 -13.22 1.82
CA ARG A 482 9.27 -12.42 2.05
C ARG A 482 9.45 -11.97 3.49
N LEU A 483 8.37 -11.59 4.18
CA LEU A 483 8.44 -11.25 5.61
C LEU A 483 8.76 -12.51 6.44
N ALA A 484 8.17 -13.65 6.10
CA ALA A 484 8.43 -14.92 6.77
C ALA A 484 9.89 -15.37 6.63
N ALA A 485 10.51 -15.14 5.46
CA ALA A 485 11.91 -15.45 5.20
C ALA A 485 12.91 -14.67 6.09
N TRP A 486 12.47 -13.59 6.75
CA TRP A 486 13.31 -12.88 7.71
C TRP A 486 13.55 -13.67 9.00
N GLN A 487 12.61 -14.53 9.42
CA GLN A 487 12.78 -15.35 10.63
C GLN A 487 13.98 -16.31 10.58
N PRO A 488 14.11 -17.20 9.56
CA PRO A 488 15.28 -18.07 9.46
C PRO A 488 16.56 -17.26 9.26
N THR A 489 16.48 -16.12 8.57
CA THR A 489 17.62 -15.21 8.41
C THR A 489 18.09 -14.72 9.79
N VAL A 490 17.20 -14.19 10.63
CA VAL A 490 17.53 -13.71 11.98
C VAL A 490 18.03 -14.86 12.86
N ALA A 491 17.41 -16.04 12.80
CA ALA A 491 17.84 -17.21 13.56
C ALA A 491 19.29 -17.62 13.23
N VAL A 492 19.67 -17.64 11.95
CA VAL A 492 21.04 -17.92 11.52
C VAL A 492 22.02 -16.87 12.05
N TYR A 493 21.64 -15.58 12.09
CA TYR A 493 22.48 -14.52 12.66
C TYR A 493 22.58 -14.56 14.19
N LEU A 494 21.55 -15.04 14.89
CA LEU A 494 21.58 -15.14 16.34
C LEU A 494 22.65 -16.11 16.85
N VAL A 495 22.93 -17.20 16.12
CA VAL A 495 23.94 -18.19 16.50
C VAL A 495 25.34 -17.57 16.68
N PRO A 496 25.95 -16.89 15.68
CA PRO A 496 27.24 -16.24 15.84
C PRO A 496 27.18 -15.06 16.82
N ILE A 497 26.07 -14.31 16.90
CA ILE A 497 25.93 -13.21 17.87
C ILE A 497 26.02 -13.73 19.32
N ILE A 498 25.32 -14.83 19.63
CA ILE A 498 25.36 -15.46 20.94
C ILE A 498 26.74 -16.06 21.21
N GLY A 499 27.28 -16.82 20.26
CA GLY A 499 28.60 -17.46 20.41
C GLY A 499 29.71 -16.43 20.64
N ILE A 500 29.86 -15.48 19.72
CA ILE A 500 30.90 -14.44 19.80
C ILE A 500 30.66 -13.53 21.00
N GLY A 501 29.43 -13.09 21.25
CA GLY A 501 29.09 -12.25 22.40
C GLY A 501 29.44 -12.92 23.73
N THR A 502 29.17 -14.23 23.86
CA THR A 502 29.53 -15.02 25.05
C THR A 502 31.05 -15.13 25.18
N LEU A 503 31.76 -15.48 24.10
CA LEU A 503 33.22 -15.59 24.11
C LEU A 503 33.92 -14.26 24.49
N LEU A 504 33.40 -13.14 23.98
CA LEU A 504 33.86 -11.79 24.35
C LEU A 504 33.59 -11.51 25.83
N SER A 505 32.39 -11.83 26.33
CA SER A 505 32.03 -11.59 27.74
C SER A 505 32.86 -12.41 28.73
N LEU A 506 33.32 -13.59 28.31
CA LEU A 506 34.19 -14.46 29.10
C LEU A 506 35.69 -14.13 28.91
N GLY A 507 36.04 -13.16 28.08
CA GLY A 507 37.43 -12.80 27.78
C GLY A 507 38.21 -13.87 27.02
N LEU A 508 37.52 -14.84 26.40
CA LEU A 508 38.14 -15.96 25.67
C LEU A 508 38.64 -15.54 24.29
N VAL A 509 38.18 -14.40 23.77
CA VAL A 509 38.64 -13.83 22.51
C VAL A 509 38.86 -12.33 22.67
N GLN A 510 39.91 -11.81 22.04
CA GLN A 510 40.38 -10.44 22.23
C GLN A 510 40.16 -9.51 21.02
N ASP A 511 39.83 -10.06 19.84
CA ASP A 511 39.68 -9.30 18.59
C ASP A 511 38.32 -8.57 18.47
N VAL A 512 37.96 -7.78 19.48
CA VAL A 512 36.66 -7.08 19.58
C VAL A 512 36.33 -6.27 18.32
N LEU A 513 37.33 -5.58 17.75
CA LEU A 513 37.16 -4.73 16.58
C LEU A 513 36.84 -5.52 15.31
N VAL A 514 37.38 -6.74 15.16
CA VAL A 514 37.10 -7.61 14.01
C VAL A 514 35.62 -7.99 14.02
N TYR A 515 35.10 -8.38 15.18
CA TYR A 515 33.69 -8.74 15.34
C TYR A 515 32.75 -7.55 15.15
N ALA A 516 33.07 -6.40 15.72
CA ALA A 516 32.30 -5.17 15.52
C ALA A 516 32.28 -4.73 14.05
N SER A 517 33.39 -4.90 13.34
CA SER A 517 33.49 -4.62 11.89
C SER A 517 32.62 -5.58 11.09
N PHE A 518 32.62 -6.87 11.41
CA PHE A 518 31.78 -7.86 10.74
C PHE A 518 30.28 -7.57 10.93
N VAL A 519 29.86 -7.26 12.16
CA VAL A 519 28.47 -6.84 12.46
C VAL A 519 28.10 -5.58 11.66
N SER A 520 28.99 -4.58 11.63
CA SER A 520 28.77 -3.33 10.91
C SER A 520 28.68 -3.53 9.39
N LEU A 521 29.50 -4.41 8.83
CA LEU A 521 29.48 -4.79 7.41
C LEU A 521 28.19 -5.53 7.04
N ILE A 522 27.71 -6.44 7.88
CA ILE A 522 26.41 -7.10 7.67
C ILE A 522 25.27 -6.09 7.71
N ASN A 523 25.29 -5.17 8.69
CA ASN A 523 24.28 -4.12 8.83
C ASN A 523 24.19 -3.26 7.56
N LEU A 524 25.33 -2.75 7.07
CA LEU A 524 25.37 -1.86 5.91
C LEU A 524 25.27 -2.60 4.56
N GLY A 525 25.83 -3.81 4.46
CA GLY A 525 25.90 -4.57 3.22
C GLY A 525 24.66 -5.42 2.93
N ILE A 526 23.97 -5.89 3.98
CA ILE A 526 22.81 -6.79 3.85
C ILE A 526 21.54 -6.09 4.34
N PHE A 527 21.46 -5.75 5.63
CA PHE A 527 20.20 -5.29 6.21
C PHE A 527 19.74 -3.93 5.65
N TYR A 528 20.68 -3.00 5.44
CA TYR A 528 20.38 -1.67 4.93
C TYR A 528 19.80 -1.69 3.49
N PRO A 529 20.45 -2.30 2.47
CA PRO A 529 19.93 -2.31 1.11
C PRO A 529 18.83 -3.36 0.88
N LYS A 530 18.93 -4.54 1.49
CA LYS A 530 17.99 -5.65 1.25
C LYS A 530 16.73 -5.48 2.09
N SER A 531 16.84 -5.61 3.41
CA SER A 531 15.68 -5.65 4.31
C SER A 531 14.97 -4.30 4.42
N ALA A 532 15.74 -3.22 4.60
CA ALA A 532 15.18 -1.86 4.73
C ALA A 532 14.98 -1.14 3.38
N GLY A 533 15.41 -1.74 2.27
CA GLY A 533 15.33 -1.16 0.92
C GLY A 533 14.49 -2.01 -0.05
N THR A 534 15.07 -3.09 -0.56
CA THR A 534 14.46 -3.94 -1.60
C THR A 534 13.18 -4.64 -1.13
N ASP A 535 13.16 -5.15 0.10
CA ASP A 535 12.02 -5.92 0.63
C ASP A 535 10.90 -5.03 1.18
N ALA A 536 11.19 -3.76 1.47
CA ALA A 536 10.25 -2.78 2.04
C ALA A 536 8.87 -2.69 1.32
N PRO A 537 8.78 -2.54 -0.01
CA PRO A 537 7.49 -2.49 -0.69
C PRO A 537 6.69 -3.80 -0.54
N TYR A 538 7.36 -4.96 -0.59
CA TYR A 538 6.69 -6.25 -0.46
C TYR A 538 6.06 -6.43 0.91
N ILE A 539 6.79 -6.06 1.96
CA ILE A 539 6.31 -6.19 3.34
C ILE A 539 5.11 -5.28 3.58
N ARG A 540 5.17 -4.04 3.05
CA ARG A 540 4.03 -3.14 3.13
C ARG A 540 2.81 -3.70 2.42
N ALA A 541 2.96 -4.22 1.20
CA ALA A 541 1.86 -4.82 0.46
C ALA A 541 1.22 -5.99 1.21
N GLY A 542 2.03 -6.93 1.71
CA GLY A 542 1.53 -8.09 2.44
C GLY A 542 0.81 -7.73 3.75
N MET A 543 1.38 -6.79 4.53
CA MET A 543 0.77 -6.35 5.79
C MET A 543 -0.48 -5.49 5.58
N ASN A 544 -0.49 -4.61 4.58
CA ASN A 544 -1.66 -3.81 4.24
C ASN A 544 -2.81 -4.70 3.75
N ARG A 545 -2.53 -5.71 2.91
CA ARG A 545 -3.54 -6.70 2.51
C ARG A 545 -4.14 -7.42 3.73
N ALA A 546 -3.30 -7.87 4.66
CA ALA A 546 -3.79 -8.51 5.88
C ALA A 546 -4.64 -7.55 6.74
N ALA A 547 -4.28 -6.27 6.81
CA ALA A 547 -5.07 -5.28 7.54
C ALA A 547 -6.43 -5.00 6.88
N LEU A 548 -6.48 -4.90 5.54
CA LEU A 548 -7.73 -4.73 4.79
C LEU A 548 -8.63 -5.97 4.90
N ALA A 549 -8.06 -7.17 4.82
CA ALA A 549 -8.79 -8.40 5.05
C ALA A 549 -9.41 -8.46 6.46
N ALA A 550 -8.71 -7.99 7.50
CA ALA A 550 -9.26 -7.89 8.85
C ALA A 550 -10.46 -6.93 8.90
N GLU A 551 -10.36 -5.78 8.24
CA GLU A 551 -11.45 -4.80 8.18
C GLU A 551 -12.69 -5.34 7.46
N ARG A 552 -12.51 -6.00 6.32
CA ARG A 552 -13.62 -6.64 5.59
C ARG A 552 -14.32 -7.70 6.44
N LEU A 553 -13.54 -8.54 7.14
CA LEU A 553 -14.08 -9.55 8.06
C LEU A 553 -14.94 -8.97 9.19
N GLU A 554 -14.71 -7.72 9.61
CA GLU A 554 -15.51 -7.07 10.66
C GLU A 554 -16.86 -6.55 10.16
N HIS A 555 -16.93 -6.23 8.88
CA HIS A 555 -18.16 -5.75 8.24
C HIS A 555 -19.04 -6.90 7.73
N LEU A 556 -18.47 -8.10 7.55
CA LEU A 556 -19.26 -9.30 7.27
C LEU A 556 -20.15 -9.68 8.47
N ASP A 557 -21.39 -10.06 8.17
CA ASP A 557 -22.34 -10.59 9.15
C ASP A 557 -21.71 -11.82 9.86
N PRO A 558 -21.73 -11.90 11.21
CA PRO A 558 -21.26 -13.06 11.97
C PRO A 558 -21.82 -14.41 11.47
N ASN A 559 -23.03 -14.42 10.91
CA ASN A 559 -23.65 -15.62 10.35
C ASN A 559 -23.05 -16.07 9.01
N GLN A 560 -22.46 -15.15 8.25
CA GLN A 560 -21.75 -15.44 7.00
C GLN A 560 -20.31 -15.93 7.25
N CYS A 561 -19.71 -15.61 8.40
CA CYS A 561 -18.40 -16.12 8.80
C CYS A 561 -18.40 -17.58 9.31
N ARG A 562 -19.57 -18.18 9.54
CA ARG A 562 -19.74 -19.53 10.12
C ARG A 562 -20.15 -20.61 9.10
N LYS A 563 -20.45 -20.23 7.87
CA LYS A 563 -20.59 -21.15 6.73
C LYS A 563 -19.22 -21.38 6.11
#